data_AF-A0A934BY97-F1
#
_entry.id   AF-A0A934BY97-F1
#
_cell.length_a   1.000
_cell.length_b   1.000
_cell.length_c   1.000
_cell.angle_alpha   90.00
_cell.angle_beta   90.00
_cell.angle_gamma   90.00
#
_symmetry.space_group_name_H-M   'P 1'
#
loop_
_entity.id
_entity.type
_entity.pdbx_description
1 polymer ?
#
loop_
_entity_poly.entity_id
_entity_poly.type
_entity_poly.pdbx_seq_one_letter_code
_entity_poly.pdbx_strand_id
1 'polypeptide(L)' 'MSVTVPNESATTAEAVEVLMERMPASKVARLLSSWQIGQGDYLKLRDELFVRETVESLYEQAKANTPRE' A
#
# COMPACT_ATOMS: atom_id res chain seq x y z
N MET A 1 7.61 19.80 -25.00
CA MET A 1 7.82 20.41 -23.66
C MET A 1 7.79 19.28 -22.64
N SER A 2 8.94 18.88 -22.09
CA SER A 2 8.99 17.86 -21.03
C SER A 2 8.81 18.55 -19.68
N VAL A 3 7.62 18.45 -19.11
CA VAL A 3 7.40 18.85 -17.71
C VAL A 3 7.95 17.73 -16.85
N THR A 4 9.07 17.96 -16.17
CA THR A 4 9.57 17.09 -15.11
C THR A 4 8.63 17.24 -13.92
N VAL A 5 7.62 16.38 -13.86
CA VAL A 5 6.70 16.30 -12.72
C VAL A 5 7.53 15.79 -11.52
N PRO A 6 7.60 16.54 -10.41
CA PRO A 6 8.19 16.04 -9.17
C PRO A 6 7.55 14.69 -8.82
N ASN A 7 8.34 13.72 -8.37
CA ASN A 7 7.82 12.39 -8.07
C ASN A 7 6.68 12.51 -7.04
N GLU A 8 5.45 12.17 -7.44
CA GLU A 8 4.26 12.30 -6.59
C GLU A 8 4.42 11.57 -5.25
N SER A 9 5.26 10.53 -5.20
CA SER A 9 5.60 9.83 -3.96
C SER A 9 6.38 10.68 -2.96
N ALA A 10 7.26 11.56 -3.42
CA ALA A 10 8.04 12.45 -2.56
C ALA A 10 7.16 13.55 -1.96
N THR A 11 6.28 14.15 -2.76
CA THR A 11 5.30 15.13 -2.29
C THR A 11 4.31 14.53 -1.30
N THR A 12 3.92 13.28 -1.52
CA THR A 12 3.04 12.54 -0.60
C THR A 12 3.74 12.29 0.74
N ALA A 13 4.99 11.86 0.73
CA ALA A 13 5.76 11.60 1.96
C ALA A 13 5.93 12.88 2.80
N GLU A 14 6.29 14.00 2.16
CA GLU A 14 6.40 15.31 2.82
C GLU A 14 5.06 15.75 3.44
N ALA A 15 3.95 15.54 2.74
CA ALA A 15 2.62 15.84 3.28
C ALA A 15 2.28 14.97 4.49
N VAL A 16 2.65 13.68 4.50
CA VAL A 16 2.42 12.79 5.65
C VAL A 16 3.25 13.23 6.86
N GLU A 17 4.51 13.64 6.67
CA GLU A 17 5.35 14.15 7.75
C GLU A 17 4.74 15.39 8.41
N VAL A 18 4.32 16.38 7.61
CA VAL A 18 3.65 17.59 8.11
C VAL A 18 2.36 17.25 8.86
N LEU A 19 1.58 16.28 8.37
CA LEU A 19 0.34 15.86 9.05
C LEU A 19 0.63 15.17 10.39
N MET A 20 1.68 14.35 10.46
CA MET A 20 2.08 13.67 11.70
C MET A 20 2.58 14.64 12.77
N GLU A 21 3.15 15.79 12.40
CA GLU A 21 3.55 16.83 13.37
C GLU A 21 2.35 17.52 14.04
N ARG A 22 1.19 17.53 13.37
CA ARG A 22 0.01 18.34 13.77
C ARG A 22 -1.18 17.51 14.21
N MET A 23 -1.16 16.20 13.96
CA MET A 23 -2.30 15.32 14.19
C MET A 23 -1.87 14.00 14.84
N PRO A 24 -2.72 13.40 15.70
CA PRO A 24 -2.51 12.04 16.14
C PRO A 24 -2.41 11.08 14.96
N ALA A 25 -1.45 10.14 15.02
CA ALA A 25 -1.19 9.17 13.96
C ALA A 25 -2.44 8.39 13.52
N SER A 26 -3.37 8.10 14.44
CA SER A 26 -4.64 7.44 14.13
C SER A 26 -5.57 8.25 13.20
N LYS A 27 -5.54 9.58 13.29
CA LYS A 27 -6.31 10.46 12.40
C LYS A 27 -5.61 10.62 11.04
N VAL A 28 -4.29 10.68 11.03
CA VAL A 28 -3.49 10.70 9.79
C VAL A 28 -3.71 9.42 9.00
N ALA A 29 -3.59 8.25 9.64
CA ALA A 29 -3.84 6.95 9.00
C ALA A 29 -5.26 6.86 8.40
N ARG A 30 -6.30 7.32 9.11
CA ARG A 30 -7.67 7.34 8.60
C ARG A 30 -7.82 8.24 7.38
N LEU A 31 -7.17 9.41 7.39
CA LEU A 31 -7.20 10.36 6.28
C LEU A 31 -6.53 9.78 5.03
N LEU A 32 -5.33 9.21 5.17
CA LEU A 32 -4.60 8.57 4.07
C LEU A 32 -5.42 7.43 3.44
N SER A 33 -6.04 6.59 4.27
CA SER A 33 -6.95 5.53 3.81
C SER A 33 -8.17 6.08 3.07
N SER A 34 -8.77 7.18 3.55
CA SER A 34 -9.92 7.82 2.89
C SER A 34 -9.56 8.51 1.57
N TRP A 35 -8.34 9.04 1.49
CA TRP A 35 -7.81 9.72 0.31
C TRP A 35 -7.21 8.76 -0.70
N GLN A 36 -7.22 7.46 -0.40
CA GLN A 36 -6.66 6.43 -1.26
C GLN A 36 -5.16 6.70 -1.56
N ILE A 37 -4.47 7.41 -0.65
CA ILE A 37 -3.04 7.65 -0.77
C ILE A 37 -2.34 6.31 -0.55
N GLY A 38 -1.65 5.82 -1.58
CA GLY A 38 -1.12 4.45 -1.65
C GLY A 38 -1.95 3.49 -2.49
N GLN A 39 -2.96 3.97 -3.23
CA GLN A 39 -3.71 3.13 -4.15
C GLN A 39 -3.00 2.90 -5.48
N GLY A 40 -2.10 1.91 -5.47
CA GLY A 40 -2.34 0.84 -6.44
C GLY A 40 -3.71 0.25 -6.11
N ASP A 41 -4.57 0.09 -7.13
CA ASP A 41 -5.86 -0.58 -6.97
C ASP A 41 -5.58 -1.98 -6.41
N TYR A 42 -5.65 -2.13 -5.08
CA TYR A 42 -5.24 -3.34 -4.39
C TYR A 42 -6.10 -4.52 -4.86
N LEU A 43 -7.35 -4.25 -5.23
CA LEU A 43 -8.23 -5.27 -5.78
C LEU A 43 -7.74 -5.70 -7.16
N LYS A 44 -7.37 -4.76 -8.04
CA LYS A 44 -6.75 -5.07 -9.33
C LYS A 44 -5.39 -5.76 -9.19
N LEU A 45 -4.53 -5.28 -8.31
CA LEU A 45 -3.21 -5.86 -8.06
C LEU A 45 -3.32 -7.27 -7.47
N ARG A 46 -4.24 -7.49 -6.52
CA ARG A 46 -4.57 -8.81 -5.99
C ARG A 46 -5.04 -9.72 -7.12
N ASP A 47 -5.96 -9.23 -7.95
CA ASP A 47 -6.51 -10.02 -9.05
C ASP A 47 -5.42 -10.37 -10.06
N GLU A 48 -4.48 -9.47 -10.37
CA GLU A 48 -3.32 -9.73 -11.23
C GLU A 48 -2.34 -10.75 -10.61
N LEU A 49 -2.00 -10.60 -9.33
CA LEU A 49 -1.02 -11.44 -8.63
C LEU A 49 -1.52 -12.86 -8.36
N PHE A 50 -2.83 -13.03 -8.15
CA PHE A 50 -3.42 -14.30 -7.72
C PHE A 50 -4.39 -14.90 -8.75
N VAL A 51 -4.39 -14.42 -10.00
CA VAL A 51 -5.31 -14.87 -11.07
C VAL A 51 -5.26 -16.39 -11.34
N ARG A 52 -4.14 -17.04 -11.02
CA ARG A 52 -3.93 -18.49 -11.20
C ARG A 52 -3.83 -19.27 -9.89
N GLU A 53 -3.96 -18.58 -8.77
CA GLU A 53 -3.77 -19.16 -7.45
C GLU A 53 -5.13 -19.45 -6.82
N THR A 54 -5.27 -20.64 -6.26
CA THR A 54 -6.44 -20.98 -5.43
C THR A 54 -6.13 -20.72 -3.97
N VAL A 55 -7.17 -20.56 -3.15
CA VAL A 55 -7.02 -20.44 -1.69
C VAL A 55 -6.19 -21.60 -1.12
N GLU A 56 -6.34 -22.80 -1.66
CA GLU A 56 -5.60 -23.99 -1.25
C GLU A 56 -4.12 -23.94 -1.63
N SER A 57 -3.79 -23.46 -2.84
CA SER A 57 -2.39 -23.24 -3.27
C SER A 57 -1.69 -22.20 -2.39
N LEU A 58 -2.37 -21.08 -2.12
CA LEU A 58 -1.84 -20.01 -1.27
C LEU A 58 -1.62 -20.48 0.17
N TYR A 59 -2.51 -21.33 0.68
CA TYR A 59 -2.38 -21.89 2.01
C TYR A 59 -1.15 -22.80 2.14
N GLU A 60 -0.92 -23.69 1.17
CA GLU A 60 0.26 -24.56 1.18
C GLU A 60 1.56 -23.76 0.99
N GLN A 61 1.56 -22.72 0.15
CA GLN A 61 2.71 -21.80 0.00
C GLN A 61 3.03 -21.05 1.30
N ALA A 62 2.02 -20.58 2.03
CA ALA A 62 2.21 -19.89 3.30
C ALA A 62 2.78 -20.83 4.38
N LYS A 63 2.26 -22.06 4.44
CA LYS A 63 2.74 -23.10 5.34
C LYS A 63 4.19 -23.50 5.06
N ALA A 64 4.59 -23.56 3.79
CA ALA A 64 5.96 -23.86 3.38
C ALA A 64 6.96 -22.72 3.70
N ASN A 65 6.49 -21.47 3.72
CA ASN A 65 7.31 -20.28 4.00
C ASN A 65 7.29 -19.83 5.48
N THR A 66 6.55 -20.53 6.35
CA THR A 66 6.58 -20.24 7.79
C THR A 66 7.87 -20.82 8.37
N PRO A 67 8.79 -20.01 8.95
CA PRO A 67 9.92 -20.56 9.68
C PRO A 67 9.40 -21.42 10.83
N ARG A 68 9.90 -22.65 10.95
CA ARG A 68 9.67 -23.44 12.17
C ARG A 68 10.27 -22.68 13.34
N GLU A 69 9.42 -22.32 14.31
CA GLU A 69 9.83 -21.83 15.64
C GLU A 69 10.72 -22.85 16.37
#